data_AF-A0AAV7HBE5-F1
#
_entry.id   AF-A0AAV7HBE5-F1
#
_cell.length_a   1.000
_cell.length_b   1.000
_cell.length_c   1.000
_cell.angle_alpha   90.00
_cell.angle_beta   90.00
_cell.angle_gamma   90.00
#
_symmetry.space_group_name_H-M   'P 1'
#
loop_
_entity.id
_entity.type
_entity.pdbx_description
1 polymer ?
#
loop_
_entity_poly.entity_id
_entity_poly.type
_entity_poly.pdbx_seq_one_letter_code
_entity_poly.pdbx_strand_id
1 'polypeptide(L)'
;MEQSPSSSMLTVVQPTMKALITKDLLGHSNMDVKVFVASCLGEITRIIAPDAPYDDDTMKEIFELIVGAFKNLDEMSRHLF
;
A
#
# COMPACT_ATOMS: atom_id res chain seq x y z
N MET A 1 18.62 10.31 5.29
CA MET A 1 18.82 8.97 4.70
C MET A 1 18.02 8.94 3.42
N GLU A 2 18.66 8.67 2.29
CA GLU A 2 17.93 8.36 1.05
C GLU A 2 17.48 6.89 1.12
N GLN A 3 16.21 6.61 0.80
CA GLN A 3 15.65 5.26 0.79
C GLN A 3 16.08 4.46 -0.46
N SER A 4 16.69 5.12 -1.46
CA SER A 4 17.06 4.57 -2.78
C SER A 4 17.41 3.07 -2.75
N PRO A 5 16.50 2.20 -3.22
CA PRO A 5 16.68 0.76 -3.14
C PRO A 5 17.70 0.27 -4.17
N SER A 6 18.39 -0.84 -3.87
CA SER A 6 19.26 -1.51 -4.84
C SER A 6 18.44 -2.20 -5.93
N SER A 7 19.06 -2.45 -7.09
CA SER A 7 18.45 -3.23 -8.17
C SER A 7 17.95 -4.62 -7.72
N SER A 8 18.71 -5.30 -6.85
CA SER A 8 18.27 -6.58 -6.28
C SER A 8 17.00 -6.44 -5.43
N MET A 9 16.91 -5.40 -4.59
CA MET A 9 15.72 -5.14 -3.79
C MET A 9 14.50 -4.82 -4.66
N LEU A 10 14.68 -4.04 -5.74
CA LEU A 10 13.61 -3.76 -6.71
C LEU A 10 13.06 -5.05 -7.33
N THR A 11 13.94 -5.97 -7.76
CA THR A 11 13.49 -7.24 -8.36
C THR A 11 12.70 -8.11 -7.39
N VAL A 12 13.02 -8.06 -6.10
CA VAL A 12 12.33 -8.82 -5.05
C VAL A 12 10.96 -8.21 -4.72
N VAL A 13 10.84 -6.88 -4.73
CA VAL A 13 9.62 -6.18 -4.31
C VAL A 13 8.59 -6.07 -5.46
N GLN A 14 9.04 -6.06 -6.72
CA GLN A 14 8.18 -5.93 -7.91
C GLN A 14 6.98 -6.90 -7.97
N PRO A 15 7.10 -8.20 -7.66
CA PRO A 15 5.96 -9.11 -7.67
C PRO A 15 4.88 -8.69 -6.67
N THR A 16 5.29 -8.29 -5.47
CA THR A 16 4.39 -7.82 -4.41
C THR A 16 3.70 -6.52 -4.79
N MET A 17 4.44 -5.59 -5.40
CA MET A 17 3.87 -4.33 -5.92
C MET A 17 2.72 -4.59 -6.89
N LYS A 18 2.93 -5.47 -7.87
CA LYS A 18 1.91 -5.83 -8.86
C LYS A 18 0.71 -6.53 -8.24
N ALA A 19 0.94 -7.39 -7.24
CA ALA A 19 -0.14 -8.12 -6.56
C ALA A 19 -1.05 -7.17 -5.77
N LEU A 20 -0.47 -6.22 -5.02
CA LEU A 20 -1.21 -5.34 -4.10
C LEU A 20 -2.14 -4.33 -4.81
N ILE A 21 -1.86 -4.00 -6.08
CA ILE A 21 -2.70 -3.09 -6.87
C ILE A 21 -3.80 -3.81 -7.68
N THR A 22 -3.98 -5.11 -7.49
CA THR A 22 -5.06 -5.83 -8.15
C THR A 22 -6.42 -5.38 -7.64
N LYS A 23 -7.44 -5.41 -8.50
CA LYS A 23 -8.82 -5.05 -8.14
C LYS A 23 -9.36 -5.89 -6.98
N ASP A 24 -8.92 -7.13 -6.87
CA ASP A 24 -9.31 -8.04 -5.81
C ASP A 24 -8.82 -7.57 -4.43
N LEU A 25 -7.68 -6.87 -4.35
CA LEU A 25 -7.12 -6.34 -3.12
C LEU A 25 -7.49 -4.87 -2.87
N LEU A 26 -7.37 -3.99 -3.87
CA LEU A 26 -7.76 -2.58 -3.74
C LEU A 26 -9.27 -2.41 -3.53
N GLY A 27 -10.07 -3.23 -4.23
CA GLY A 27 -11.52 -3.24 -4.18
C GLY A 27 -12.12 -4.23 -3.18
N HIS A 28 -11.30 -4.89 -2.34
CA HIS A 28 -11.75 -5.98 -1.48
C HIS A 28 -12.91 -5.56 -0.55
N SER A 29 -13.90 -6.41 -0.28
CA SER A 29 -15.06 -6.01 0.54
C SER A 29 -14.74 -5.90 2.04
N ASN A 30 -13.82 -6.74 2.54
CA ASN A 30 -13.40 -6.73 3.94
C ASN A 30 -12.47 -5.52 4.22
N MET A 31 -12.85 -4.70 5.20
CA MET A 31 -12.12 -3.51 5.61
C MET A 31 -10.76 -3.81 6.24
N ASP A 32 -10.62 -4.87 7.02
CA ASP A 32 -9.33 -5.24 7.61
C ASP A 32 -8.30 -5.53 6.52
N VAL A 33 -8.72 -6.24 5.46
CA VAL A 33 -7.88 -6.50 4.29
C VAL A 33 -7.44 -5.20 3.63
N LYS A 34 -8.36 -4.24 3.44
CA LYS A 34 -8.02 -2.92 2.89
C LYS A 34 -6.99 -2.19 3.73
N VAL A 35 -7.11 -2.24 5.06
CA VAL A 35 -6.14 -1.58 5.94
C VAL A 35 -4.77 -2.24 5.85
N PHE A 36 -4.69 -3.57 5.84
CA PHE A 36 -3.42 -4.28 5.64
C PHE A 36 -2.78 -3.94 4.29
N VAL A 37 -3.58 -3.93 3.21
CA VAL A 37 -3.11 -3.55 1.86
C VAL A 37 -2.59 -2.11 1.86
N ALA A 38 -3.32 -1.17 2.48
CA ALA A 38 -2.89 0.23 2.62
C ALA A 38 -1.56 0.36 3.37
N SER A 39 -1.38 -0.38 4.48
CA SER A 39 -0.11 -0.40 5.22
C SER A 39 1.05 -0.92 4.37
N CYS A 40 0.86 -2.03 3.65
CA CYS A 40 1.88 -2.58 2.76
C CYS A 40 2.26 -1.61 1.63
N LEU A 41 1.27 -0.92 1.04
CA LEU A 41 1.51 0.06 -0.02
C LEU A 41 2.24 1.31 0.48
N GLY A 42 1.98 1.75 1.72
CA GLY A 42 2.75 2.80 2.37
C GLY A 42 4.23 2.42 2.53
N GLU A 43 4.49 1.18 2.95
CA GLU A 43 5.85 0.66 3.09
C GLU A 43 6.57 0.52 1.75
N ILE A 44 5.90 0.05 0.70
CA ILE A 44 6.45 0.02 -0.65
C ILE A 44 6.80 1.42 -1.11
N THR A 45 5.92 2.40 -0.92
CA THR A 45 6.19 3.80 -1.27
C THR A 45 7.44 4.30 -0.57
N ARG A 46 7.62 3.96 0.71
CA ARG A 46 8.83 4.29 1.47
C ARG A 46 10.08 3.59 0.92
N ILE A 47 9.99 2.30 0.58
CA ILE A 47 11.13 1.51 0.05
C ILE A 47 11.57 2.01 -1.33
N ILE A 48 10.63 2.42 -2.18
CA ILE A 48 10.91 2.84 -3.56
C ILE A 48 11.31 4.32 -3.66
N ALA A 49 11.06 5.11 -2.62
CA ALA A 49 11.50 6.49 -2.55
C ALA A 49 13.01 6.62 -2.83
N PRO A 50 13.46 7.66 -3.56
CA PRO A 50 12.72 8.87 -3.93
C PRO A 50 11.79 8.72 -5.14
N ASP A 51 11.88 7.61 -5.87
CA ASP A 51 11.07 7.38 -7.06
C ASP A 51 9.64 6.94 -6.69
N ALA A 52 8.67 7.28 -7.54
CA ALA A 52 7.31 6.82 -7.36
C ALA A 52 7.20 5.32 -7.73
N PRO A 53 6.54 4.49 -6.90
CA PRO A 53 6.39 3.06 -7.19
C PRO A 53 5.41 2.76 -8.34
N TYR A 54 4.50 3.68 -8.65
CA TYR A 54 3.45 3.54 -9.66
C TYR A 54 3.21 4.87 -10.38
N ASP A 55 2.46 4.84 -11.48
CA ASP A 55 1.96 6.05 -12.17
C ASP A 55 0.92 6.81 -11.34
N ASP A 56 0.64 8.06 -11.74
CA ASP A 56 -0.21 8.99 -11.00
C ASP A 56 -1.65 8.48 -10.79
N ASP A 57 -2.24 7.78 -11.78
CA ASP A 57 -3.60 7.26 -11.67
C ASP A 57 -3.65 6.14 -10.62
N THR A 58 -2.68 5.21 -10.66
CA THR A 58 -2.55 4.16 -9.65
C THR A 58 -2.26 4.73 -8.27
N MET A 59 -1.37 5.73 -8.18
CA MET A 59 -1.05 6.40 -6.91
C MET A 59 -2.27 7.08 -6.30
N LYS A 60 -3.14 7.68 -7.12
CA LYS A 60 -4.39 8.28 -6.64
C LYS A 60 -5.30 7.24 -5.98
N GLU A 61 -5.51 6.08 -6.60
CA GLU A 61 -6.32 5.00 -6.01
C GLU A 61 -5.71 4.49 -4.69
N ILE A 62 -4.39 4.38 -4.63
CA ILE A 62 -3.67 3.99 -3.40
C ILE A 62 -3.87 5.02 -2.29
N PHE A 63 -3.76 6.32 -2.59
CA PHE A 63 -4.00 7.37 -1.60
C PHE A 63 -5.44 7.39 -1.11
N GLU A 64 -6.42 7.18 -2.00
CA GLU A 64 -7.83 7.05 -1.62
C GLU A 64 -8.05 5.86 -0.68
N LEU A 65 -7.40 4.72 -0.95
CA LEU A 65 -7.41 3.55 -0.06
C LEU A 65 -6.80 3.86 1.31
N ILE A 66 -5.62 4.48 1.34
CA ILE A 66 -4.90 4.83 2.59
C ILE A 66 -5.73 5.80 3.43
N VAL A 67 -6.25 6.87 2.83
CA VAL A 67 -7.13 7.84 3.50
C VAL A 67 -8.42 7.18 3.98
N GLY A 68 -8.98 6.27 3.17
CA GLY A 68 -10.13 5.45 3.55
C GLY A 68 -9.84 4.53 4.75
N ALA A 69 -8.67 3.89 4.78
CA ALA A 69 -8.23 3.06 5.89
C ALA A 69 -8.13 3.86 7.20
N PHE A 70 -7.56 5.07 7.17
CA PHE A 70 -7.46 5.95 8.35
C PHE A 70 -8.82 6.26 8.99
N LYS A 71 -9.89 6.44 8.20
CA LYS A 71 -11.24 6.68 8.73
C LYS A 71 -11.77 5.51 9.57
N ASN A 72 -11.33 4.29 9.25
CA ASN A 72 -11.82 3.06 9.87
C ASN A 72 -10.86 2.50 10.93
N LEU A 73 -9.72 3.14 11.18
CA LEU A 73 -8.78 2.72 12.23
C LEU A 73 -9.39 2.78 13.63
N ASP A 74 -10.30 3.71 13.88
CA ASP A 74 -11.03 3.81 15.16
C ASP A 74 -11.93 2.58 15.40
N GLU A 75 -12.50 2.01 14.34
CA GLU A 75 -13.31 0.79 14.41
C GLU A 75 -12.44 -0.46 14.61
N MET A 76 -11.33 -0.56 13.87
CA MET A 76 -10.41 -1.70 13.99
C MET A 76 -9.73 -1.75 15.37
N SER A 77 -9.36 -0.60 15.95
CA SER A 77 -8.80 -0.55 17.30
C SER A 77 -9.77 -1.10 18.36
N ARG A 78 -11.07 -1.15 18.10
CA ARG A 78 -12.06 -1.76 19.01
C ARG A 78 -12.22 -3.26 18.84
N HIS A 79 -11.69 -3.84 17.76
CA HIS A 79 -11.78 -5.26 17.45
C HIS A 79 -10.47 -6.02 17.72
N LEU A 80 -9.34 -5.33 17.75
CA LEU A 80 -8.03 -5.91 18.04
C LEU A 80 -7.62 -5.85 19.52
N PHE A 81 -8.37 -5.15 20.37
CA PHE A 81 -8.11 -5.00 21.81
C PHE A 81 -9.36 -5.34 22.62
#